data_AF-A0AAW8RFG4-F1
#
_entry.id   AF-A0AAW8RFG4-F1
#
_cell.length_a   1.000
_cell.length_b   1.000
_cell.length_c   1.000
_cell.angle_alpha   90.00
_cell.angle_beta   90.00
_cell.angle_gamma   90.00
#
_symmetry.space_group_name_H-M   'P 1'
#
loop_
_entity.id
_entity.type
_entity.pdbx_description
1 polymer ?
#
loop_
_entity_poly.entity_id
_entity_poly.type
_entity_poly.pdbx_seq_one_letter_code
_entity_poly.pdbx_strand_id
1 'polypeptide(L)' 'MEQKKKQIDEEIYRLGDVVHFKYEGDWTTGLLVSFIPNGMKITPLVNTRVRKKINSYVTGYKNIQKIY' A
#
# COMPACT_ATOMS: atom_id res chain seq x y z
N MET A 1 -5.51 -4.54 -23.64
CA MET A 1 -6.40 -3.82 -22.70
C MET A 1 -5.72 -3.61 -21.32
N GLU A 2 -4.45 -3.23 -21.29
CA GLU A 2 -3.66 -3.20 -20.04
C GLU A 2 -3.25 -1.78 -19.60
N GLN A 3 -3.41 -0.80 -20.50
CA GLN A 3 -2.98 0.58 -20.26
C GLN A 3 -3.92 1.39 -19.35
N LYS A 4 -5.21 1.04 -19.29
CA LYS A 4 -6.19 1.78 -18.48
C LYS A 4 -6.04 1.57 -16.96
N LYS A 5 -5.49 0.44 -16.52
CA LYS A 5 -5.31 0.18 -15.08
C LYS A 5 -4.18 1.03 -14.49
N LYS A 6 -3.04 1.10 -15.20
CA LYS A 6 -1.87 1.90 -14.82
C LYS A 6 -2.18 3.37 -14.59
N GLN A 7 -3.10 3.94 -15.38
CA GLN A 7 -3.41 5.37 -15.33
C GLN A 7 -4.25 5.74 -14.09
N ILE A 8 -5.14 4.85 -13.65
CA ILE A 8 -5.94 5.03 -12.44
C ILE A 8 -5.08 4.98 -11.17
N ASP A 9 -3.99 4.19 -11.20
CA ASP A 9 -3.15 3.94 -10.03
C ASP A 9 -2.25 5.14 -9.67
N GLU A 10 -1.76 5.90 -10.67
CA GLU A 10 -0.92 7.09 -10.47
C GLU A 10 -1.72 8.39 -10.23
N GLU A 11 -2.95 8.50 -10.73
CA GLU A 11 -3.82 9.65 -10.44
C GLU A 11 -4.37 9.64 -9.01
N ILE A 12 -4.60 8.45 -8.43
CA ILE A 12 -5.22 8.29 -7.11
C ILE A 12 -4.19 8.19 -5.99
N TYR A 13 -3.04 7.55 -6.21
CA TYR A 13 -2.02 7.35 -5.19
C TYR A 13 -0.69 7.96 -5.62
N ARG A 14 0.08 8.46 -4.66
CA ARG A 14 1.41 9.03 -4.89
C ARG A 14 2.44 8.39 -3.97
N LEU A 15 3.67 8.28 -4.44
CA LEU A 15 4.78 7.84 -3.58
C LEU A 15 4.88 8.78 -2.37
N GLY A 16 4.97 8.20 -1.17
CA GLY A 16 4.91 8.93 0.08
C GLY A 16 3.50 9.08 0.67
N ASP A 17 2.43 8.68 -0.03
CA ASP A 17 1.08 8.68 0.53
C ASP A 17 1.00 7.73 1.73
N VAL A 18 0.32 8.19 2.77
CA VAL A 18 -0.08 7.34 3.90
C VAL A 18 -1.37 6.61 3.51
N VAL A 19 -1.32 5.29 3.55
CA VAL A 19 -2.43 4.41 3.14
C VAL A 19 -2.76 3.41 4.24
N HIS A 20 -4.03 3.02 4.29
CA HIS A 20 -4.42 1.80 5.00
C HIS A 20 -4.23 0.60 4.08
N PHE A 21 -3.69 -0.48 4.63
CA PHE A 21 -3.53 -1.73 3.91
C PHE A 21 -3.83 -2.93 4.79
N LYS A 22 -4.28 -4.01 4.18
CA LYS A 22 -4.58 -5.26 4.88
C LYS A 22 -3.32 -6.10 5.04
N TYR A 23 -2.95 -6.42 6.28
CA TYR A 23 -1.81 -7.26 6.66
C TYR A 23 -2.27 -8.31 7.69
N GLU A 24 -1.98 -9.59 7.44
CA GLU A 24 -2.37 -10.70 8.33
C GLU A 24 -3.87 -10.75 8.71
N GLY A 25 -4.74 -10.15 7.88
CA GLY A 25 -6.19 -10.11 8.13
C GLY A 25 -6.68 -8.78 8.73
N ASP A 26 -5.77 -7.97 9.28
CA ASP A 26 -6.06 -6.69 9.91
C ASP A 26 -5.72 -5.50 9.01
N TRP A 27 -6.44 -4.39 9.19
CA TRP A 27 -6.08 -3.13 8.56
C TRP A 27 -4.98 -2.43 9.36
N THR A 28 -3.97 -1.94 8.66
CA THR A 28 -2.83 -1.25 9.26
C THR A 28 -2.41 -0.08 8.38
N THR A 29 -1.67 0.87 8.94
CA THR A 29 -1.24 2.09 8.24
C THR A 29 0.21 1.97 7.78
N GLY A 30 0.49 2.44 6.57
CA GLY A 30 1.84 2.44 6.01
C GLY A 30 2.07 3.53 4.97
N LEU A 31 3.33 3.68 4.59
CA LEU A 31 3.79 4.60 3.58
C LEU A 31 3.93 3.88 2.24
N LEU A 32 3.32 4.41 1.19
CA LEU A 32 3.52 3.91 -0.17
C LEU A 32 4.93 4.25 -0.66
N VAL A 33 5.74 3.24 -0.97
CA VAL A 33 7.15 3.42 -1.39
C VAL A 33 7.44 3.00 -2.82
N SER A 34 6.57 2.21 -3.45
CA SER A 34 6.72 1.81 -4.87
C SER A 34 5.43 1.23 -5.45
N PHE A 35 5.22 1.42 -6.75
CA PHE A 35 4.16 0.76 -7.52
C PHE A 35 4.70 -0.51 -8.18
N ILE A 36 3.90 -1.56 -8.21
CA ILE A 36 4.22 -2.82 -8.89
C ILE A 36 3.04 -3.23 -9.80
N PRO A 37 3.23 -4.13 -10.78
CA PRO A 37 2.20 -4.41 -11.80
C PRO A 37 0.81 -4.80 -11.27
N ASN A 38 0.72 -5.40 -10.09
CA ASN A 38 -0.54 -5.87 -9.50
C ASN A 38 -0.79 -5.31 -8.09
N GLY A 39 -0.15 -4.22 -7.70
CA GLY A 39 -0.29 -3.69 -6.36
C GLY A 39 0.74 -2.63 -5.99
N MET A 40 1.06 -2.58 -4.71
CA MET A 40 1.97 -1.60 -4.17
C MET A 40 2.89 -2.20 -3.12
N LYS A 41 4.06 -1.59 -2.99
CA LYS A 41 5.00 -1.81 -1.90
C LYS A 41 4.78 -0.73 -0.86
N ILE A 42 4.48 -1.16 0.36
CA ILE A 42 4.14 -0.28 1.48
C ILE A 42 5.10 -0.57 2.62
N THR A 43 5.72 0.46 3.18
CA THR A 43 6.47 0.34 4.43
C THR A 43 5.52 0.62 5.59
N PRO A 44 5.24 -0.36 6.47
CA PRO A 44 4.35 -0.14 7.61
C PRO A 44 4.90 0.97 8.52
N LEU A 45 4.05 1.89 8.96
CA LEU A 45 4.48 3.01 9.81
C LEU A 45 4.55 2.66 11.30
N VAL A 46 4.09 1.47 11.68
CA VAL A 46 4.16 0.84 13.01
C VAL A 46 3.87 1.78 14.20
N ASN A 47 2.68 1.62 14.79
CA ASN A 47 2.51 1.87 16.22
C ASN A 47 2.23 0.52 16.91
N THR A 48 3.25 0.03 17.65
CA THR A 48 3.26 -1.01 18.71
C THR A 48 2.65 -2.42 18.53
N ARG A 49 1.84 -2.76 17.51
CA ARG A 49 1.27 -4.14 17.37
C ARG A 49 1.93 -5.06 16.34
N VAL A 50 2.62 -4.52 15.35
CA VAL A 50 3.36 -5.34 14.36
C VAL A 50 4.78 -5.56 14.90
N ARG A 51 4.96 -6.60 15.72
CA ARG A 51 6.23 -6.94 16.42
C ARG A 51 7.39 -7.34 15.50
N LYS A 52 7.21 -7.37 14.18
CA LYS A 52 8.28 -7.64 13.21
C LYS A 52 8.59 -6.37 12.44
N LYS A 53 9.86 -5.96 12.42
CA LYS A 53 10.41 -4.97 11.47
C LYS A 53 10.21 -5.51 10.05
N ILE A 54 9.07 -5.23 9.44
CA ILE A 54 8.85 -5.51 8.03
C ILE A 54 9.41 -4.29 7.30
N ASN A 55 10.55 -4.43 6.62
CA ASN A 55 11.14 -3.31 5.87
C ASN A 55 10.18 -2.81 4.77
N SER A 56 9.37 -3.73 4.21
CA SER A 56 8.33 -3.42 3.23
C SER A 56 7.39 -4.62 3.03
N TYR A 57 6.10 -4.35 2.85
CA TYR A 57 5.06 -5.32 2.52
C TYR A 57 4.54 -5.08 1.10
N VAL A 58 4.31 -6.15 0.34
CA VAL A 58 3.75 -6.08 -1.00
C VAL A 58 2.31 -6.56 -0.94
N THR A 59 1.38 -5.76 -1.44
CA THR A 59 -0.04 -6.09 -1.44
C THR A 59 -0.74 -5.64 -2.70
N GLY A 60 -1.78 -6.37 -3.09
CA GLY A 60 -2.59 -6.00 -4.25
C GLY A 60 -3.50 -4.81 -3.97
N TYR A 61 -3.88 -4.08 -5.01
CA TYR A 61 -4.71 -2.87 -4.90
C TYR A 61 -6.02 -3.05 -4.12
N LYS A 62 -6.63 -4.25 -4.19
CA LYS A 62 -7.85 -4.60 -3.45
C LYS A 62 -7.71 -4.54 -1.92
N ASN A 63 -6.47 -4.53 -1.43
CA ASN A 63 -6.14 -4.53 -0.01
C ASN A 63 -5.58 -3.17 0.44
N ILE A 64 -5.84 -2.09 -0.30
CA ILE A 64 -5.33 -0.75 -0.03
C ILE A 64 -6.50 0.24 -0.01
N GLN A 65 -6.45 1.20 0.91
CA GLN A 65 -7.39 2.31 1.03
C GLN A 65 -6.62 3.61 1.27
N LYS A 66 -6.96 4.65 0.53
CA LYS A 66 -6.40 5.99 0.74
C LYS A 66 -7.02 6.63 1.99
N ILE A 67 -6.19 7.32 2.77
CA ILE A 67 -6.66 8.17 3.87
C ILE A 67 -6.83 9.59 3.29
N TYR A 68 -8.05 10.15 3.39
CA TYR A 68 -8.35 11.53 2.96
C TYR A 68 -8.05 12.52 4.08
#